data_AF-A0A7W0J1J6-F1
#
_entry.id   AF-A0A7W0J1J6-F1
#
_cell.length_a   1.000
_cell.length_b   1.000
_cell.length_c   1.000
_cell.angle_alpha   90.00
_cell.angle_beta   90.00
_cell.angle_gamma   90.00
#
_symmetry.space_group_name_H-M   'P 1'
#
loop_
_entity.id
_entity.type
_entity.pdbx_description
1 polymer ?
#
loop_
_entity_poly.entity_id
_entity_poly.type
_entity_poly.pdbx_seq_one_letter_code
_entity_poly.pdbx_strand_id
1 'polypeptide(L)'
;MTEEAGILVEELGCSERAAERVFALYGGDLNLAYRHLASRHRNITVLKIKFAAKSSYNCGLIFVALSSEKKSVLRYAVSISKNPYTFSLDLNMPWHEFENTIYTKRLSDEIVRDKTLSVTQALRVFLQDKDNESFYGIFDGVDYKKTGGLIETILRKILNEDIFFKFMKERLSVFDFHRVGVESAKNPAGKEESKIELRVEMVEAPKSFLFFLAPKIDRVDPGTIIFVRITDDREVADYLMRFIGVTKSETLPVEILEKTKTDSGFAVTVRLGGSIRGVCQVPEGSRPVIFKG
;
A
#
# COMPACT_ATOMS: atom_id res chain seq x y z
N MET A 1 3.67 31.43 -14.49
CA MET A 1 3.02 30.41 -13.66
C MET A 1 2.50 31.05 -12.40
N THR A 2 1.19 30.96 -12.15
CA THR A 2 0.59 31.36 -10.88
C THR A 2 0.84 30.26 -9.84
N GLU A 3 0.91 30.61 -8.56
CA GLU A 3 1.14 29.67 -7.45
C GLU A 3 0.08 28.55 -7.46
N GLU A 4 -1.16 28.92 -7.77
CA GLU A 4 -2.32 28.04 -7.85
C GLU A 4 -2.25 27.06 -9.03
N ALA A 5 -1.66 27.46 -10.16
CA ALA A 5 -1.40 26.53 -11.25
C ALA A 5 -0.27 25.54 -10.88
N GLY A 6 0.69 25.96 -10.06
CA GLY A 6 1.71 25.09 -9.48
C GLY A 6 1.10 23.99 -8.60
N ILE A 7 0.13 24.33 -7.75
CA ILE A 7 -0.60 23.35 -6.92
C ILE A 7 -1.29 22.29 -7.79
N LEU A 8 -1.90 22.68 -8.92
CA LEU A 8 -2.54 21.73 -9.85
C LEU A 8 -1.53 20.79 -10.52
N VAL A 9 -0.32 21.28 -10.81
CA VAL A 9 0.76 20.45 -11.37
C VAL A 9 1.28 19.47 -10.33
N GLU A 10 1.49 19.92 -9.10
CA GLU A 10 2.02 19.11 -8.00
C GLU A 10 1.03 18.03 -7.53
N GLU A 11 -0.26 18.35 -7.48
CA GLU A 11 -1.29 17.45 -6.97
C GLU A 11 -1.81 16.45 -8.03
N LEU A 12 -1.80 16.82 -9.31
CA LEU A 12 -2.44 16.05 -10.39
C LEU A 12 -1.48 15.59 -11.48
N GLY A 13 -0.22 16.02 -11.45
CA GLY A 13 0.81 15.59 -12.41
C GLY A 13 0.53 16.00 -13.83
N CYS A 14 -0.33 17.00 -14.01
CA CYS A 14 -0.67 17.51 -15.33
C CYS A 14 0.45 18.44 -15.81
N SER A 15 0.63 18.57 -17.12
CA SER A 15 1.63 19.51 -17.65
C SER A 15 1.28 20.94 -17.22
N GLU A 16 2.29 21.78 -16.98
CA GLU A 16 2.10 23.20 -16.64
C GLU A 16 1.16 23.92 -17.62
N ARG A 17 1.31 23.67 -18.93
CA ARG A 17 0.41 24.20 -19.96
C ARG A 17 -1.04 23.75 -19.82
N ALA A 18 -1.30 22.56 -19.29
CA ALA A 18 -2.65 22.06 -19.03
C ALA A 18 -3.23 22.70 -17.78
N ALA A 19 -2.45 22.77 -16.70
CA ALA A 19 -2.81 23.45 -15.46
C ALA A 19 -3.18 24.92 -15.70
N GLU A 20 -2.30 25.68 -16.37
CA GLU A 20 -2.52 27.11 -16.66
C GLU A 20 -3.74 27.33 -17.55
N ARG A 21 -3.93 26.51 -18.59
CA ARG A 21 -5.11 26.62 -19.47
C ARG A 21 -6.42 26.34 -18.74
N VAL A 22 -6.46 25.28 -17.93
CA VAL A 22 -7.69 24.93 -17.21
C VAL A 22 -7.96 25.92 -16.08
N PHE A 23 -6.93 26.39 -15.39
CA PHE A 23 -7.07 27.43 -14.37
C PHE A 23 -7.63 28.74 -14.96
N ALA A 24 -7.10 29.18 -16.12
CA ALA A 24 -7.62 30.34 -16.83
C ALA A 24 -9.05 30.14 -17.34
N LEU A 25 -9.39 28.93 -17.82
CA LEU A 25 -10.73 28.58 -18.30
C LEU A 25 -11.80 28.73 -17.21
N TYR A 26 -11.44 28.44 -15.95
CA TYR A 26 -12.32 28.58 -14.79
C TYR A 26 -12.14 29.91 -14.05
N GLY A 27 -11.55 30.92 -14.69
CA GLY A 27 -11.44 32.27 -14.14
C GLY A 27 -10.61 32.37 -12.87
N GLY A 28 -9.65 31.45 -12.67
CA GLY A 28 -8.84 31.38 -11.45
C GLY A 28 -9.47 30.59 -10.30
N ASP A 29 -10.61 29.91 -10.51
CA ASP A 29 -11.18 29.01 -9.50
C ASP A 29 -10.39 27.69 -9.46
N LEU A 30 -9.51 27.58 -8.47
CA LEU A 30 -8.67 26.40 -8.24
C LEU A 30 -9.48 25.13 -8.02
N ASN A 31 -10.63 25.19 -7.35
CA ASN A 31 -11.45 24.02 -7.03
C ASN A 31 -12.18 23.47 -8.26
N LEU A 32 -12.63 24.35 -9.16
CA LEU A 32 -13.23 23.94 -10.43
C LEU A 32 -12.17 23.42 -11.40
N ALA A 33 -11.00 24.07 -11.46
CA ALA A 33 -9.87 23.62 -12.26
C ALA A 33 -9.36 22.25 -11.80
N TYR A 34 -9.23 22.04 -10.50
CA TYR A 34 -8.85 20.76 -9.90
C TYR A 34 -9.83 19.66 -10.26
N ARG A 35 -11.15 19.87 -10.08
CA ARG A 35 -12.18 18.88 -10.42
C ARG A 35 -12.17 18.51 -11.90
N HIS A 36 -11.92 19.47 -12.78
CA HIS A 36 -11.82 19.21 -14.23
C HIS A 36 -10.58 18.37 -14.57
N LEU A 37 -9.41 18.72 -14.05
CA LEU A 37 -8.16 18.00 -14.33
C LEU A 37 -8.16 16.61 -13.70
N ALA A 38 -8.55 16.51 -12.43
CA ALA A 38 -8.57 15.27 -11.66
C ALA A 38 -9.53 14.22 -12.24
N SER A 39 -10.57 14.63 -12.97
CA SER A 39 -11.52 13.72 -13.65
C SER A 39 -11.07 13.27 -15.04
N ARG A 40 -10.13 13.99 -15.68
CA ARG A 40 -9.66 13.67 -17.03
C ARG A 40 -8.28 13.02 -17.07
N HIS A 41 -7.42 13.29 -16.09
CA HIS A 41 -6.09 12.70 -16.01
C HIS A 41 -6.15 11.28 -15.42
N ARG A 42 -6.12 10.27 -16.29
CA ARG A 42 -6.10 8.84 -15.92
C ARG A 42 -4.69 8.37 -15.52
N ASN A 43 -4.15 8.98 -14.48
CA ASN A 43 -2.77 8.76 -14.02
C ASN A 43 -2.66 7.60 -13.02
N ILE A 44 -3.78 6.98 -12.63
CA ILE A 44 -3.79 5.81 -11.75
C ILE A 44 -3.97 4.55 -12.59
N THR A 45 -3.06 3.58 -12.42
CA THR A 45 -3.17 2.25 -13.03
C THR A 45 -3.47 1.23 -11.94
N VAL A 46 -4.55 0.47 -12.12
CA VAL A 46 -4.93 -0.65 -11.26
C VAL A 46 -4.66 -1.96 -11.97
N LEU A 47 -4.03 -2.88 -11.26
CA LEU A 47 -3.78 -4.26 -11.67
C LEU A 47 -4.66 -5.19 -10.83
N LYS A 48 -5.49 -5.99 -11.49
CA LYS A 48 -6.35 -7.01 -10.88
C LYS A 48 -5.91 -8.38 -11.37
N ILE A 49 -5.52 -9.23 -10.44
CA ILE A 49 -4.91 -10.52 -10.73
C ILE A 49 -5.66 -11.59 -9.95
N LYS A 50 -5.92 -12.72 -10.61
CA LYS A 50 -6.35 -13.94 -9.94
C LYS A 50 -5.51 -15.12 -10.39
N PHE A 51 -5.24 -16.03 -9.47
CA PHE A 51 -4.49 -17.25 -9.77
C PHE A 51 -5.04 -18.46 -9.03
N ALA A 52 -4.74 -19.65 -9.55
CA ALA A 52 -5.06 -20.92 -8.92
C ALA A 52 -3.87 -21.87 -9.06
N ALA A 53 -3.40 -22.38 -7.95
CA ALA A 53 -2.30 -23.34 -7.89
C ALA A 53 -2.78 -24.73 -8.31
N LYS A 54 -2.06 -25.39 -9.22
CA LYS A 54 -2.54 -26.62 -9.88
C LYS A 54 -2.58 -27.84 -8.95
N SER A 55 -1.66 -27.91 -7.98
CA SER A 55 -1.51 -29.09 -7.12
C SER A 55 -2.19 -28.90 -5.78
N SER A 56 -2.01 -27.72 -5.16
CA SER A 56 -2.57 -27.43 -3.85
C SER A 56 -3.99 -26.85 -3.89
N TYR A 57 -4.49 -26.50 -5.09
CA TYR A 57 -5.78 -25.85 -5.32
C TYR A 57 -5.96 -24.50 -4.59
N ASN A 58 -4.87 -23.93 -4.07
CA ASN A 58 -4.90 -22.62 -3.45
C ASN A 58 -5.22 -21.57 -4.51
N CYS A 59 -6.24 -20.76 -4.27
CA CYS A 59 -6.67 -19.71 -5.16
C CYS A 59 -6.37 -18.36 -4.53
N GLY A 60 -5.91 -17.40 -5.32
CA GLY A 60 -5.54 -16.09 -4.80
C GLY A 60 -5.94 -14.93 -5.68
N LEU A 61 -6.02 -13.77 -5.04
CA LEU A 61 -6.32 -12.49 -5.65
C LEU A 61 -5.22 -11.51 -5.27
N ILE A 62 -4.77 -10.71 -6.24
CA ILE A 62 -3.83 -9.61 -6.02
C ILE A 62 -4.39 -8.35 -6.66
N PHE A 63 -4.35 -7.26 -5.90
CA PHE A 63 -4.66 -5.91 -6.32
C PHE A 63 -3.42 -5.04 -6.17
N VAL A 64 -3.11 -4.21 -7.16
CA VAL A 64 -2.05 -3.20 -7.09
C VAL A 64 -2.54 -1.92 -7.74
N ALA A 65 -2.48 -0.80 -7.02
CA ALA A 65 -2.75 0.54 -7.53
C ALA A 65 -1.45 1.34 -7.61
N LEU A 66 -1.21 1.94 -8.77
CA LEU A 66 0.03 2.62 -9.14
C LEU A 66 -0.27 4.03 -9.60
N SER A 67 0.53 5.01 -9.18
CA SER A 67 0.52 6.36 -9.73
C SER A 67 1.61 6.51 -10.78
N SER A 68 1.21 6.69 -12.04
CA SER A 68 2.13 6.98 -13.16
C SER A 68 2.87 8.30 -12.98
N GLU A 69 2.23 9.26 -12.34
CA GLU A 69 2.81 10.56 -12.03
C GLU A 69 3.86 10.47 -10.92
N LYS A 70 3.46 9.96 -9.74
CA LYS A 70 4.34 9.91 -8.56
C LYS A 70 5.36 8.77 -8.66
N LYS A 71 5.33 8.00 -9.76
CA LYS A 71 6.10 6.76 -9.98
C LYS A 71 6.13 5.89 -8.74
N SER A 72 4.96 5.68 -8.14
CA SER A 72 4.85 5.04 -6.83
C SER A 72 3.66 4.09 -6.73
N VAL A 73 3.78 3.16 -5.79
CA VAL A 73 2.70 2.25 -5.42
C VAL A 73 1.81 2.95 -4.41
N LEU A 74 0.54 3.10 -4.75
CA LEU A 74 -0.46 3.71 -3.87
C LEU A 74 -1.01 2.71 -2.87
N ARG A 75 -1.43 1.54 -3.37
CA ARG A 75 -2.04 0.46 -2.58
C ARG A 75 -1.70 -0.89 -3.20
N TYR A 76 -1.64 -1.92 -2.37
CA TYR A 76 -1.62 -3.30 -2.84
C TYR A 76 -2.29 -4.19 -1.79
N ALA A 77 -2.96 -5.23 -2.26
CA ALA A 77 -3.63 -6.20 -1.43
C ALA A 77 -3.51 -7.60 -2.03
N VAL A 78 -3.40 -8.61 -1.17
CA VAL A 78 -3.21 -10.01 -1.55
C VAL A 78 -4.07 -10.89 -0.65
N SER A 79 -4.76 -11.87 -1.22
CA SER A 79 -5.37 -12.95 -0.44
C SER A 79 -5.10 -14.28 -1.13
N ILE A 80 -4.81 -15.31 -0.35
CA ILE A 80 -4.69 -16.70 -0.83
C ILE A 80 -5.57 -17.56 0.05
N SER A 81 -6.49 -18.29 -0.55
CA SER A 81 -7.49 -19.08 0.14
C SER A 81 -7.57 -20.48 -0.44
N LYS A 82 -7.99 -21.44 0.39
CA LYS A 82 -8.37 -22.79 -0.03
C LYS A 82 -9.72 -22.83 -0.76
N ASN A 83 -10.47 -21.73 -0.73
CA ASN A 83 -11.78 -21.62 -1.38
C ASN A 83 -11.63 -21.51 -2.91
N PRO A 84 -12.06 -22.51 -3.69
CA PRO A 84 -11.91 -22.51 -5.15
C PRO A 84 -12.73 -21.43 -5.86
N TYR A 85 -13.83 -20.95 -5.25
CA TYR A 85 -14.63 -19.83 -5.77
C TYR A 85 -13.86 -18.50 -5.80
N THR A 86 -12.70 -18.44 -5.14
CA THR A 86 -11.78 -17.30 -5.29
C THR A 86 -11.34 -17.12 -6.74
N PHE A 87 -11.11 -18.21 -7.49
CA PHE A 87 -10.68 -18.11 -8.90
C PHE A 87 -11.83 -17.84 -9.87
N SER A 88 -13.10 -18.06 -9.47
CA SER A 88 -14.26 -17.73 -10.30
C SER A 88 -14.58 -16.23 -10.33
N LEU A 89 -13.99 -15.42 -9.45
CA LEU A 89 -14.23 -13.97 -9.38
C LEU A 89 -13.99 -13.27 -10.73
N ASP A 90 -14.91 -12.42 -11.16
CA ASP A 90 -14.76 -11.67 -12.41
C ASP A 90 -13.72 -10.56 -12.25
N LEU A 91 -12.74 -10.49 -13.15
CA LEU A 91 -11.77 -9.40 -13.15
C LEU A 91 -12.39 -8.10 -13.67
N ASN A 92 -13.50 -8.14 -14.42
CA ASN A 92 -14.17 -6.94 -14.94
C ASN A 92 -14.96 -6.17 -13.86
N MET A 93 -15.14 -6.73 -12.66
CA MET A 93 -15.83 -6.04 -11.58
C MET A 93 -15.13 -4.71 -11.23
N PRO A 94 -15.85 -3.72 -10.68
CA PRO A 94 -15.26 -2.45 -10.27
C PRO A 94 -14.06 -2.63 -9.35
N TRP A 95 -13.01 -1.82 -9.54
CA TRP A 95 -11.73 -2.00 -8.85
C TRP A 95 -11.85 -2.02 -7.32
N HIS A 96 -12.74 -1.20 -6.76
CA HIS A 96 -12.95 -1.07 -5.32
C HIS A 96 -13.67 -2.29 -4.75
N GLU A 97 -14.62 -2.87 -5.49
CA GLU A 97 -15.28 -4.12 -5.10
C GLU A 97 -14.27 -5.28 -5.15
N PHE A 98 -13.38 -5.28 -6.15
CA PHE A 98 -12.31 -6.27 -6.25
C PHE A 98 -11.35 -6.16 -5.07
N GLU A 99 -10.89 -4.96 -4.73
CA GLU A 99 -10.04 -4.69 -3.56
C GLU A 99 -10.75 -5.10 -2.26
N ASN A 100 -12.01 -4.70 -2.08
CA ASN A 100 -12.83 -5.08 -0.92
C ASN A 100 -12.99 -6.59 -0.79
N THR A 101 -13.17 -7.31 -1.91
CA THR A 101 -13.25 -8.77 -1.90
C THR A 101 -11.98 -9.42 -1.34
N ILE A 102 -10.80 -8.85 -1.66
CA ILE A 102 -9.53 -9.31 -1.08
C ILE A 102 -9.54 -9.14 0.44
N TYR A 103 -9.96 -7.97 0.91
CA TYR A 103 -10.04 -7.70 2.35
C TYR A 103 -11.04 -8.61 3.05
N THR A 104 -12.23 -8.81 2.49
CA THR A 104 -13.22 -9.76 3.03
C THR A 104 -12.67 -11.18 3.07
N LYS A 105 -11.95 -11.63 2.05
CA LYS A 105 -11.34 -12.97 2.03
C LYS A 105 -10.24 -13.15 3.07
N ARG A 106 -9.51 -12.10 3.44
CA ARG A 106 -8.53 -12.15 4.55
C ARG A 106 -9.17 -12.43 5.90
N LEU A 107 -10.45 -12.10 6.06
CA LEU A 107 -11.22 -12.36 7.28
C LEU A 107 -11.77 -13.80 7.35
N SER A 108 -11.76 -14.55 6.25
CA SER A 108 -12.28 -15.92 6.20
C SER A 108 -11.31 -16.92 6.86
N ASP A 109 -11.86 -17.96 7.47
CA ASP A 109 -11.09 -19.09 8.02
C ASP A 109 -10.40 -19.92 6.93
N GLU A 110 -10.84 -19.78 5.67
CA GLU A 110 -10.25 -20.46 4.52
C GLU A 110 -8.97 -19.78 4.01
N ILE A 111 -8.51 -18.70 4.66
CA ILE A 111 -7.30 -17.98 4.28
C ILE A 111 -6.03 -18.78 4.64
N VAL A 112 -5.10 -18.85 3.69
CA VAL A 112 -3.77 -19.44 3.86
C VAL A 112 -2.81 -18.32 4.23
N ARG A 113 -2.72 -18.04 5.54
CA ARG A 113 -2.07 -16.85 6.11
C ARG A 113 -0.58 -16.77 5.79
N ASP A 114 0.14 -17.86 5.99
CA ASP A 114 1.57 -17.98 5.71
C ASP A 114 1.88 -17.62 4.25
N LYS A 115 1.20 -18.25 3.28
CA LYS A 115 1.38 -17.95 1.85
C LYS A 115 0.95 -16.53 1.50
N THR A 116 -0.16 -16.06 2.07
CA THR A 116 -0.64 -14.68 1.87
C THR A 116 0.42 -13.67 2.30
N LEU A 117 1.01 -13.87 3.48
CA LEU A 117 2.06 -13.01 4.02
C LEU A 117 3.34 -13.08 3.17
N SER A 118 3.79 -14.28 2.79
CA SER A 118 4.98 -14.46 1.95
C SER A 118 4.83 -13.77 0.58
N VAL A 119 3.68 -13.92 -0.09
CA VAL A 119 3.42 -13.24 -1.37
C VAL A 119 3.29 -11.73 -1.17
N THR A 120 2.64 -11.28 -0.09
CA THR A 120 2.52 -9.85 0.22
C THR A 120 3.91 -9.21 0.40
N GLN A 121 4.81 -9.87 1.13
CA GLN A 121 6.16 -9.38 1.36
C GLN A 121 7.00 -9.40 0.08
N ALA A 122 6.94 -10.48 -0.70
CA ALA A 122 7.67 -10.57 -1.96
C ALA A 122 7.20 -9.52 -2.98
N LEU A 123 5.88 -9.29 -3.07
CA LEU A 123 5.35 -8.20 -3.88
C LEU A 123 5.81 -6.85 -3.35
N ARG A 124 5.80 -6.61 -2.05
CA ARG A 124 6.31 -5.35 -1.48
C ARG A 124 7.75 -5.10 -1.91
N VAL A 125 8.64 -6.09 -1.76
CA VAL A 125 10.04 -5.97 -2.18
C VAL A 125 10.12 -5.67 -3.68
N PHE A 126 9.40 -6.43 -4.51
CA PHE A 126 9.37 -6.24 -5.96
C PHE A 126 8.88 -4.85 -6.38
N LEU A 127 7.87 -4.32 -5.69
CA LEU A 127 7.21 -3.05 -5.98
C LEU A 127 7.96 -1.83 -5.40
N GLN A 128 8.80 -2.01 -4.37
CA GLN A 128 9.53 -0.92 -3.69
C GLN A 128 11.01 -0.83 -4.10
N ASP A 129 11.55 -1.83 -4.79
CA ASP A 129 12.92 -1.83 -5.30
C ASP A 129 13.09 -0.76 -6.39
N LYS A 130 13.75 0.36 -6.04
CA LYS A 130 14.01 1.53 -6.90
C LYS A 130 14.88 1.20 -8.13
N ASP A 131 15.65 0.12 -8.07
CA ASP A 131 16.54 -0.32 -9.15
C ASP A 131 15.85 -1.34 -10.08
N ASN A 132 14.59 -1.70 -9.80
CA ASN A 132 13.81 -2.58 -10.64
C ASN A 132 13.28 -1.83 -11.87
N GLU A 133 14.15 -1.61 -12.87
CA GLU A 133 13.80 -0.99 -14.16
C GLU A 133 12.60 -1.66 -14.83
N SER A 134 12.39 -2.96 -14.61
CA SER A 134 11.25 -3.71 -15.16
C SER A 134 9.92 -3.36 -14.49
N PHE A 135 9.95 -2.87 -13.23
CA PHE A 135 8.77 -2.35 -12.55
C PHE A 135 8.57 -0.86 -12.86
N TYR A 136 9.61 -0.03 -12.89
CA TYR A 136 9.45 1.39 -13.20
C TYR A 136 9.10 1.67 -14.67
N GLY A 137 9.46 0.76 -15.60
CA GLY A 137 9.00 0.81 -16.99
C GLY A 137 7.46 0.76 -17.14
N ILE A 138 6.73 0.31 -16.11
CA ILE A 138 5.26 0.37 -16.05
C ILE A 138 4.77 1.82 -16.07
N PHE A 139 5.48 2.72 -15.39
CA PHE A 139 5.10 4.12 -15.28
C PHE A 139 5.33 4.89 -16.58
N ASP A 140 6.32 4.46 -17.38
CA ASP A 140 6.63 5.03 -18.70
C ASP A 140 5.75 4.43 -19.82
N GLY A 141 4.73 3.65 -19.47
CA GLY A 141 3.71 3.13 -20.38
C GLY A 141 4.06 1.81 -21.07
N VAL A 142 5.15 1.14 -20.69
CA VAL A 142 5.71 0.00 -21.43
C VAL A 142 5.69 -1.28 -20.58
N ASP A 143 4.83 -2.20 -21.03
CA ASP A 143 4.86 -3.65 -20.79
C ASP A 143 4.28 -4.23 -19.47
N TYR A 144 2.99 -4.00 -19.26
CA TYR A 144 2.18 -4.68 -18.25
C TYR A 144 2.14 -6.21 -18.40
N LYS A 145 2.43 -6.77 -19.59
CA LYS A 145 2.53 -8.22 -19.77
C LYS A 145 3.80 -8.74 -19.12
N LYS A 146 4.93 -8.04 -19.28
CA LYS A 146 6.18 -8.34 -18.58
C LYS A 146 6.01 -8.27 -17.06
N THR A 147 5.33 -7.24 -16.54
CA THR A 147 4.98 -7.18 -15.11
C THR A 147 4.13 -8.37 -14.68
N GLY A 148 3.10 -8.71 -15.44
CA GLY A 148 2.28 -9.89 -15.20
C GLY A 148 3.12 -11.17 -15.10
N GLY A 149 4.05 -11.36 -16.05
CA GLY A 149 4.97 -12.51 -16.05
C GLY A 149 5.95 -12.52 -14.88
N LEU A 150 6.44 -11.37 -14.43
CA LEU A 150 7.29 -11.27 -13.23
C LEU A 150 6.50 -11.63 -11.96
N ILE A 151 5.29 -11.12 -11.81
CA ILE A 151 4.39 -11.47 -10.69
C ILE A 151 4.07 -12.97 -10.74
N GLU A 152 3.77 -13.51 -11.92
CA GLU A 152 3.52 -14.94 -12.12
C GLU A 152 4.74 -15.77 -11.69
N THR A 153 5.95 -15.34 -12.01
CA THR A 153 7.21 -16.00 -11.61
C THR A 153 7.42 -15.97 -10.11
N ILE A 154 7.18 -14.83 -9.46
CA ILE A 154 7.22 -14.69 -7.99
C ILE A 154 6.24 -15.67 -7.34
N LEU A 155 5.01 -15.75 -7.86
CA LEU A 155 3.98 -16.65 -7.35
C LEU A 155 4.38 -18.12 -7.50
N ARG A 156 4.84 -18.55 -8.68
CA ARG A 156 5.30 -19.92 -8.92
C ARG A 156 6.41 -20.32 -7.95
N LYS A 157 7.37 -19.41 -7.70
CA LYS A 157 8.47 -19.64 -6.76
C LYS A 157 7.98 -19.79 -5.32
N ILE A 158 7.08 -18.91 -4.85
CA ILE A 158 6.60 -18.93 -3.46
C ILE A 158 5.67 -20.11 -3.20
N LEU A 159 4.82 -20.44 -4.17
CA LEU A 159 3.89 -21.56 -4.05
C LEU A 159 4.56 -22.91 -4.34
N ASN A 160 5.74 -22.89 -4.96
CA ASN A 160 6.49 -24.06 -5.40
C ASN A 160 5.66 -25.00 -6.30
N GLU A 161 4.87 -24.42 -7.19
CA GLU A 161 4.01 -25.15 -8.12
C GLU A 161 3.60 -24.25 -9.30
N ASP A 162 3.10 -24.91 -10.36
CA ASP A 162 2.47 -24.21 -11.48
C ASP A 162 1.14 -23.58 -11.08
N ILE A 163 0.82 -22.45 -11.72
CA ILE A 163 -0.42 -21.72 -11.50
C ILE A 163 -1.17 -21.47 -12.80
N PHE A 164 -2.50 -21.46 -12.71
CA PHE A 164 -3.33 -20.72 -13.66
C PHE A 164 -3.30 -19.24 -13.26
N PHE A 165 -3.06 -18.35 -14.22
CA PHE A 165 -2.89 -16.93 -13.94
C PHE A 165 -3.75 -16.11 -14.90
N LYS A 166 -4.52 -15.17 -14.36
CA LYS A 166 -5.28 -14.18 -15.13
C LYS A 166 -5.00 -12.80 -14.58
N PHE A 167 -4.81 -11.86 -15.50
CA PHE A 167 -4.38 -10.50 -15.22
C PHE A 167 -5.25 -9.53 -16.01
N MET A 168 -5.69 -8.46 -15.35
CA MET A 168 -6.41 -7.35 -15.95
C MET A 168 -5.81 -6.03 -15.50
N LYS A 169 -5.85 -5.05 -16.40
CA LYS A 169 -5.47 -3.68 -16.14
C LYS A 169 -6.68 -2.75 -16.29
N GLU A 170 -6.79 -1.81 -15.38
CA GLU A 170 -7.75 -0.72 -15.42
C GLU A 170 -7.01 0.62 -15.24
N ARG A 171 -7.43 1.67 -15.96
CA ARG A 171 -6.86 3.02 -15.84
C ARG A 171 -7.92 3.97 -15.30
N LEU A 172 -7.60 4.61 -14.18
CA LEU A 172 -8.49 5.45 -13.41
C LEU A 172 -7.96 6.87 -13.35
N SER A 173 -8.88 7.82 -13.27
CA SER A 173 -8.52 9.17 -12.86
C SER A 173 -8.25 9.21 -11.36
N VAL A 174 -7.50 10.22 -10.90
CA VAL A 174 -7.29 10.45 -9.46
C VAL A 174 -8.64 10.62 -8.76
N PHE A 175 -9.59 11.28 -9.42
CA PHE A 175 -10.93 11.45 -8.91
C PHE A 175 -11.68 10.13 -8.77
N ASP A 176 -11.67 9.27 -9.79
CA ASP A 176 -12.36 7.95 -9.74
C ASP A 176 -11.75 7.02 -8.69
N PHE A 177 -10.46 7.15 -8.40
CA PHE A 177 -9.79 6.38 -7.37
C PHE A 177 -10.19 6.82 -5.95
N HIS A 178 -10.44 8.11 -5.72
CA HIS A 178 -10.82 8.64 -4.40
C HIS A 178 -12.33 8.66 -4.14
N ARG A 179 -13.16 8.81 -5.18
CA ARG A 179 -14.62 9.06 -5.01
C ARG A 179 -15.40 7.86 -4.45
N VAL A 180 -14.86 6.65 -4.56
CA VAL A 180 -15.57 5.43 -4.14
C VAL A 180 -15.65 5.27 -2.60
N GLY A 181 -15.10 6.20 -1.83
CA GLY A 181 -15.36 6.33 -0.39
C GLY A 181 -16.48 7.31 0.00
N VAL A 182 -17.10 8.02 -0.96
CA VAL A 182 -17.93 9.23 -0.67
C VAL A 182 -19.41 9.07 -1.01
N GLU A 183 -19.83 8.04 -1.74
CA GLU A 183 -21.26 7.88 -2.11
C GLU A 183 -22.19 7.45 -0.97
N SER A 184 -21.68 7.32 0.27
CA SER A 184 -22.50 7.16 1.49
C SER A 184 -22.35 8.29 2.52
N ALA A 185 -21.71 9.42 2.20
CA ALA A 185 -21.78 10.59 3.08
C ALA A 185 -21.74 11.90 2.29
N LYS A 186 -22.91 12.53 2.14
CA LYS A 186 -22.97 13.98 1.94
C LYS A 186 -22.30 14.65 3.14
N ASN A 187 -21.05 15.10 2.99
CA ASN A 187 -20.48 16.14 3.82
C ASN A 187 -19.63 17.07 2.96
N PRO A 188 -19.91 18.39 2.98
CA PRO A 188 -19.06 19.39 2.34
C PRO A 188 -17.87 19.72 3.26
N ALA A 189 -16.86 20.34 2.66
CA ALA A 189 -15.60 20.78 3.25
C ALA A 189 -14.48 19.73 3.27
N GLY A 190 -13.35 20.11 2.68
CA GLY A 190 -12.12 19.35 2.66
C GLY A 190 -11.75 18.90 4.06
N LYS A 191 -11.62 17.60 4.22
CA LYS A 191 -10.91 17.00 5.34
C LYS A 191 -9.74 16.26 4.75
N GLU A 192 -8.56 16.56 5.30
CA GLU A 192 -7.40 15.67 5.26
C GLU A 192 -7.87 14.22 5.36
N GLU A 193 -7.30 13.32 4.55
CA GLU A 193 -7.54 11.89 4.68
C GLU A 193 -7.49 11.51 6.17
N SER A 194 -8.60 11.02 6.71
CA SER A 194 -8.68 10.66 8.13
C SER A 194 -7.63 9.59 8.44
N LYS A 195 -6.52 10.00 9.05
CA LYS A 195 -5.45 9.11 9.48
C LYS A 195 -5.97 8.31 10.68
N ILE A 196 -5.92 6.98 10.61
CA ILE A 196 -6.25 6.13 11.75
C ILE A 196 -4.94 5.75 12.43
N GLU A 197 -4.78 6.18 13.68
CA GLU A 197 -3.60 5.86 14.48
C GLU A 197 -3.90 4.69 15.42
N LEU A 198 -3.03 3.68 15.40
CA LEU A 198 -3.05 2.53 16.30
C LEU A 198 -1.82 2.56 17.21
N ARG A 199 -2.00 2.18 18.47
CA ARG A 199 -0.88 1.93 19.37
C ARG A 199 -0.09 0.71 18.91
N VAL A 200 1.21 0.90 18.77
CA VAL A 200 2.15 -0.19 18.47
C VAL A 200 3.26 -0.22 19.50
N GLU A 201 3.98 -1.32 19.55
CA GLU A 201 5.19 -1.51 20.33
C GLU A 201 6.33 -1.87 19.39
N MET A 202 7.49 -1.24 19.58
CA MET A 202 8.69 -1.56 18.82
C MET A 202 9.31 -2.87 19.33
N VAL A 203 9.69 -3.77 18.43
CA VAL A 203 10.41 -4.99 18.80
C VAL A 203 11.87 -4.67 19.03
N GLU A 204 12.35 -4.89 20.25
CA GLU A 204 13.77 -4.71 20.59
C GLU A 204 14.64 -5.87 20.08
N ALA A 205 15.82 -5.51 19.57
CA ALA A 205 16.82 -6.50 19.16
C ALA A 205 17.37 -7.25 20.40
N PRO A 206 17.56 -8.58 20.31
CA PRO A 206 18.14 -9.34 21.40
C PRO A 206 19.53 -8.79 21.75
N LYS A 207 19.83 -8.71 23.05
CA LYS A 207 21.13 -8.29 23.58
C LYS A 207 22.16 -9.40 23.30
N SER A 208 22.63 -9.51 22.06
CA SER A 208 23.72 -10.44 21.69
C SER A 208 25.07 -9.86 22.09
N PHE A 209 25.89 -10.72 22.73
CA PHE A 209 27.09 -10.33 23.47
C PHE A 209 28.32 -10.05 22.60
N LEU A 210 28.37 -10.36 21.29
CA LEU A 210 29.70 -10.35 20.63
C LEU A 210 29.91 -9.69 19.25
N PHE A 211 29.00 -9.56 18.27
CA PHE A 211 29.47 -9.06 16.95
C PHE A 211 28.54 -8.22 16.06
N PHE A 212 27.29 -7.90 16.44
CA PHE A 212 26.48 -6.94 15.66
C PHE A 212 25.44 -6.26 16.58
N LEU A 213 25.77 -5.10 17.16
CA LEU A 213 24.78 -4.31 17.89
C LEU A 213 23.89 -3.57 16.88
N ALA A 214 22.60 -3.91 16.83
CA ALA A 214 21.59 -3.13 16.11
C ALA A 214 21.69 -1.65 16.54
N PRO A 215 21.61 -0.67 15.62
CA PRO A 215 21.76 0.73 15.98
C PRO A 215 20.68 1.17 16.98
N LYS A 216 21.02 2.15 17.82
CA LYS A 216 20.05 2.78 18.72
C LYS A 216 19.03 3.58 17.90
N ILE A 217 17.80 3.68 18.38
CA ILE A 217 16.69 4.40 17.74
C ILE A 217 17.06 5.86 17.39
N ASP A 218 17.92 6.49 18.21
CA ASP A 218 18.49 7.82 17.98
C ASP A 218 19.17 7.93 16.60
N ARG A 219 19.80 6.85 16.11
CA ARG A 219 20.53 6.77 14.83
C ARG A 219 19.74 6.09 13.70
N VAL A 220 18.47 5.78 13.92
CA VAL A 220 17.61 5.16 12.91
C VAL A 220 16.77 6.24 12.22
N ASP A 221 16.97 6.45 10.93
CA ASP A 221 16.30 7.52 10.19
C ASP A 221 14.90 7.10 9.70
N PRO A 222 13.97 8.07 9.53
CA PRO A 222 12.75 7.85 8.75
C PRO A 222 13.05 7.20 7.39
N GLY A 223 12.15 6.32 6.94
CA GLY A 223 12.36 5.42 5.81
C GLY A 223 12.94 4.05 6.20
N THR A 224 13.51 3.90 7.41
CA THR A 224 14.01 2.60 7.88
C THR A 224 12.85 1.66 8.21
N ILE A 225 13.00 0.39 7.85
CA ILE A 225 12.03 -0.67 8.19
C ILE A 225 12.40 -1.32 9.52
N ILE A 226 11.49 -1.26 10.48
CA ILE A 226 11.62 -1.87 11.81
C ILE A 226 10.50 -2.88 12.05
N PHE A 227 10.68 -3.80 12.99
CA PHE A 227 9.59 -4.65 13.43
C PHE A 227 8.78 -4.00 14.56
N VAL A 228 7.46 -4.04 14.43
CA VAL A 228 6.52 -3.60 15.48
C VAL A 228 5.46 -4.65 15.75
N ARG A 229 4.80 -4.57 16.91
CA ARG A 229 3.60 -5.32 17.25
C ARG A 229 2.45 -4.33 17.49
N ILE A 230 1.25 -4.62 17.01
CA ILE A 230 0.08 -3.81 17.33
C ILE A 230 -0.38 -4.18 18.76
N THR A 231 -0.40 -3.20 19.65
CA THR A 231 -0.75 -3.37 21.08
C THR A 231 -2.00 -2.59 21.47
N ASP A 232 -2.67 -2.01 20.50
CA ASP A 232 -3.93 -1.28 20.67
C ASP A 232 -5.08 -2.24 21.02
N ASP A 233 -5.79 -1.92 22.10
CA ASP A 233 -6.85 -2.72 22.69
C ASP A 233 -8.26 -2.32 22.24
N ARG A 234 -8.38 -1.24 21.47
CA ARG A 234 -9.67 -0.80 20.92
C ARG A 234 -10.17 -1.81 19.89
N GLU A 235 -11.49 -1.98 19.80
CA GLU A 235 -12.12 -2.88 18.81
C GLU A 235 -11.71 -2.55 17.36
N VAL A 236 -11.46 -1.27 17.06
CA VAL A 236 -10.96 -0.84 15.75
C VAL A 236 -9.60 -1.45 15.43
N ALA A 237 -8.75 -1.68 16.43
CA ALA A 237 -7.47 -2.35 16.25
C ALA A 237 -7.65 -3.81 15.87
N ASP A 238 -8.59 -4.51 16.49
CA ASP A 238 -8.89 -5.91 16.15
C ASP A 238 -9.39 -6.05 14.72
N TYR A 239 -10.24 -5.13 14.27
CA TYR A 239 -10.68 -5.05 12.89
C TYR A 239 -9.50 -4.77 11.92
N LEU A 240 -8.67 -3.77 12.24
CA LEU A 240 -7.55 -3.37 11.38
C LEU A 240 -6.41 -4.39 11.36
N MET A 241 -6.16 -5.11 12.44
CA MET A 241 -5.22 -6.23 12.48
C MET A 241 -5.63 -7.32 11.48
N ARG A 242 -6.92 -7.68 11.44
CA ARG A 242 -7.42 -8.64 10.44
C ARG A 242 -7.35 -8.08 9.02
N PHE A 243 -7.58 -6.78 8.84
CA PHE A 243 -7.43 -6.10 7.54
C PHE A 243 -5.99 -6.13 7.01
N ILE A 244 -5.02 -5.86 7.89
CA ILE A 244 -3.57 -5.93 7.59
C ILE A 244 -3.12 -7.39 7.40
N GLY A 245 -3.82 -8.34 8.01
CA GLY A 245 -3.60 -9.79 7.88
C GLY A 245 -2.69 -10.37 8.95
N VAL A 246 -2.76 -9.81 10.16
CA VAL A 246 -1.88 -10.15 11.30
C VAL A 246 -2.64 -10.29 12.60
N THR A 247 -2.09 -11.08 13.51
CA THR A 247 -2.65 -11.38 14.83
C THR A 247 -1.95 -10.57 15.93
N LYS A 248 -2.57 -10.47 17.12
CA LYS A 248 -2.04 -9.71 18.27
C LYS A 248 -0.60 -10.10 18.66
N SER A 249 -0.21 -11.35 18.42
CA SER A 249 1.12 -11.87 18.77
C SER A 249 2.18 -11.61 17.70
N GLU A 250 1.77 -11.38 16.45
CA GLU A 250 2.67 -11.28 15.31
C GLU A 250 3.36 -9.91 15.22
N THR A 251 4.56 -9.92 14.65
CA THR A 251 5.37 -8.72 14.42
C THR A 251 5.41 -8.38 12.95
N LEU A 252 5.44 -7.08 12.64
CA LEU A 252 5.23 -6.52 11.31
C LEU A 252 6.44 -5.69 10.90
N PRO A 253 7.04 -5.90 9.72
CA PRO A 253 8.04 -4.98 9.20
C PRO A 253 7.36 -3.72 8.66
N VAL A 254 7.59 -2.57 9.30
CA VAL A 254 6.94 -1.30 9.00
C VAL A 254 7.97 -0.20 8.80
N GLU A 255 7.66 0.74 7.92
CA GLU A 255 8.52 1.90 7.65
C GLU A 255 8.29 2.98 8.70
N ILE A 256 9.36 3.54 9.26
CA ILE A 256 9.30 4.76 10.08
C ILE A 256 8.99 5.95 9.18
N LEU A 257 7.92 6.67 9.47
CA LEU A 257 7.54 7.87 8.74
C LEU A 257 8.08 9.12 9.42
N GLU A 258 7.95 9.18 10.75
CA GLU A 258 8.34 10.32 11.55
C GLU A 258 8.98 9.83 12.85
N LYS A 259 9.99 10.56 13.31
CA LYS A 259 10.67 10.32 14.58
C LYS A 259 10.96 11.67 15.22
N THR A 260 10.34 11.94 16.37
CA THR A 260 10.49 13.21 17.10
C THR A 260 11.02 12.93 18.49
N LYS A 261 12.05 13.66 18.92
CA LYS A 261 12.60 13.53 20.27
C LYS A 261 11.61 14.09 21.29
N THR A 262 11.37 13.35 22.36
CA THR A 262 10.50 13.72 23.50
C THR A 262 11.27 13.59 24.81
N ASP A 263 10.71 14.09 25.91
CA ASP A 263 11.33 13.99 27.24
C ASP A 263 11.52 12.54 27.70
N SER A 264 10.70 11.61 27.19
CA SER A 264 10.75 10.17 27.50
C SER A 264 11.49 9.33 26.46
N GLY A 265 12.17 9.96 25.48
CA GLY A 265 12.89 9.28 24.40
C GLY A 265 12.46 9.78 23.03
N PHE A 266 11.76 8.95 22.27
CA PHE A 266 11.31 9.25 20.90
C PHE A 266 9.86 8.85 20.69
N ALA A 267 9.07 9.78 20.14
CA ALA A 267 7.79 9.47 19.51
C ALA A 267 8.07 8.98 18.08
N VAL A 268 7.64 7.76 17.76
CA VAL A 268 7.86 7.14 16.45
C VAL A 268 6.51 6.85 15.81
N THR A 269 6.33 7.33 14.58
CA THR A 269 5.17 7.05 13.74
C THR A 269 5.59 6.13 12.60
N VAL A 270 4.87 5.02 12.41
CA VAL A 270 5.16 3.99 11.40
C VAL A 270 3.99 3.77 10.43
N ARG A 271 4.30 3.28 9.23
CA ARG A 271 3.29 2.92 8.22
C ARG A 271 2.81 1.48 8.39
N LEU A 272 1.56 1.29 8.81
CA LEU A 272 0.91 -0.02 8.89
C LEU A 272 0.27 -0.44 7.55
N GLY A 273 -0.24 0.53 6.78
CA GLY A 273 -0.83 0.31 5.46
C GLY A 273 -1.87 1.37 5.11
N GLY A 274 -1.91 1.84 3.86
CA GLY A 274 -2.83 2.91 3.45
C GLY A 274 -2.73 4.16 4.34
N SER A 275 -3.87 4.61 4.85
CA SER A 275 -4.01 5.72 5.82
C SER A 275 -3.82 5.31 7.29
N ILE A 276 -3.49 4.04 7.56
CA ILE A 276 -3.29 3.53 8.92
C ILE A 276 -1.84 3.77 9.35
N ARG A 277 -1.69 4.31 10.56
CA ARG A 277 -0.42 4.65 11.18
C ARG A 277 -0.30 3.91 12.51
N GLY A 278 0.90 3.46 12.82
CA GLY A 278 1.26 2.97 14.14
C GLY A 278 1.98 4.09 14.89
N VAL A 279 1.66 4.30 16.16
CA VAL A 279 2.35 5.26 17.02
C VAL A 279 2.89 4.57 18.26
N CYS A 280 4.14 4.85 18.61
CA CYS A 280 4.77 4.33 19.83
C CYS A 280 5.74 5.33 20.46
N GLN A 281 5.93 5.19 21.77
CA GLN A 281 7.00 5.85 22.51
C GLN A 281 8.14 4.86 22.69
N VAL A 282 9.35 5.27 22.33
CA VAL A 282 10.55 4.45 22.39
C VAL A 282 11.58 5.11 23.30
N PRO A 283 12.03 4.45 24.38
CA PRO A 283 13.07 4.99 25.26
C PRO A 283 14.38 5.31 24.52
N GLU A 284 15.12 6.29 25.02
CA GLU A 284 16.44 6.62 24.48
C GLU A 284 17.39 5.42 24.61
N GLY A 285 18.15 5.13 23.55
CA GLY A 285 19.06 3.99 23.53
C GLY A 285 18.43 2.62 23.28
N SER A 286 17.11 2.51 23.16
CA SER A 286 16.46 1.30 22.64
C SER A 286 16.94 0.97 21.24
N ARG A 287 17.00 -0.32 20.90
CA ARG A 287 17.58 -0.82 19.64
C ARG A 287 16.52 -1.60 18.87
N PRO A 288 15.89 -1.03 17.83
CA PRO A 288 14.92 -1.77 17.03
C PRO A 288 15.55 -2.98 16.33
N VAL A 289 14.77 -4.04 16.17
CA VAL A 289 15.04 -5.03 15.12
C VAL A 289 14.81 -4.35 13.77
N ILE A 290 15.90 -4.11 13.03
CA ILE A 290 15.87 -3.56 11.68
C ILE A 290 15.73 -4.69 10.67
N PHE A 291 14.77 -4.55 9.76
CA PHE A 291 14.68 -5.43 8.60
C PHE A 291 15.75 -5.01 7.59
N LYS A 292 16.78 -5.83 7.41
CA LYS A 292 17.73 -5.70 6.30
C LYS A 292 17.16 -6.50 5.12
N GLY A 293 16.71 -5.78 4.09
CA GLY A 293 16.38 -6.36 2.80
C GLY A 293 17.63 -6.88 2.11
#